data_AF-A0A2S2NK10-F1
#
_entry.id   AF-A0A2S2NK10-F1
#
_cell.length_a   1.000
_cell.length_b   1.000
_cell.length_c   1.000
_cell.angle_alpha   90.00
_cell.angle_beta   90.00
_cell.angle_gamma   90.00
#
_symmetry.space_group_name_H-M   'P 1'
#
loop_
_entity.id
_entity.type
_entity.pdbx_description
1 polymer ?
#
loop_
_entity_poly.entity_id
_entity_poly.type
_entity_poly.pdbx_seq_one_letter_code
_entity_poly.pdbx_strand_id
1 'polypeptide(L)'
;MESYYDILKITKAHLKADGKPKTSRYFKWVNVVKPLYERMKIEENQLNVEITKIANSKLNTPLRLNLKSFDDYISSSNAKQKKIHNNTTIRNESFEFSPTPVDPTFKEPPTEELFKFSLSSNIKKGSGLYKDVVLQTQLVYYDDSNGLVTRLNILTSSRSAGNTGVNNEIISILEELRELDIIV
;
A
#
# COMPACT_ATOMS: atom_id res chain seq x y z
N MET A 1 9.11 12.77 6.67
CA MET A 1 9.83 11.86 7.58
C MET A 1 8.89 10.82 8.17
N GLU A 2 7.71 11.22 8.69
CA GLU A 2 6.77 10.29 9.35
C GLU A 2 6.30 9.13 8.46
N SER A 3 6.00 9.37 7.17
CA SER A 3 5.67 8.29 6.23
C SER A 3 6.76 7.20 6.16
N TYR A 4 8.04 7.56 6.26
CA TYR A 4 9.14 6.60 6.26
C TYR A 4 9.25 5.85 7.58
N TYR A 5 8.93 6.50 8.70
CA TYR A 5 8.84 5.88 10.01
C TYR A 5 7.76 4.80 10.04
N ASP A 6 6.57 5.10 9.53
CA ASP A 6 5.43 4.16 9.48
C ASP A 6 5.77 2.93 8.63
N ILE A 7 6.36 3.15 7.45
CA ILE A 7 6.80 2.06 6.57
C ILE A 7 7.82 1.18 7.29
N LEU A 8 8.81 1.76 7.98
CA LEU A 8 9.82 0.98 8.70
C LEU A 8 9.21 0.17 9.86
N LYS A 9 8.23 0.74 10.56
CA LYS A 9 7.51 0.09 11.67
C LYS A 9 6.67 -1.09 11.20
N ILE A 10 5.96 -0.92 10.08
CA ILE A 10 5.08 -1.95 9.50
C ILE A 10 5.91 -3.06 8.83
N THR A 11 6.83 -2.68 7.94
CA THR A 11 7.53 -3.64 7.07
C THR A 11 8.69 -4.35 7.76
N LYS A 12 9.21 -3.78 8.87
CA LYS A 12 10.41 -4.27 9.58
C LYS A 12 11.61 -4.51 8.65
N ALA A 13 11.66 -3.83 7.50
CA ALA A 13 12.69 -4.05 6.49
C ALA A 13 14.12 -3.73 6.98
N HIS A 14 14.21 -2.86 8.00
CA HIS A 14 15.45 -2.48 8.68
C HIS A 14 15.96 -3.55 9.67
N LEU A 15 15.22 -4.64 9.89
CA LEU A 15 15.61 -5.74 10.76
C LEU A 15 16.06 -6.96 9.96
N LYS A 16 16.92 -7.76 10.58
CA LYS A 16 17.30 -9.11 10.17
C LYS A 16 16.27 -10.11 10.70
N ALA A 17 16.36 -11.38 10.27
CA ALA A 17 15.47 -12.45 10.72
C ALA A 17 15.55 -12.71 12.24
N ASP A 18 16.68 -12.39 12.88
CA ASP A 18 16.89 -12.46 14.33
C ASP A 18 16.31 -11.26 15.10
N GLY A 19 15.60 -10.35 14.42
CA GLY A 19 15.01 -9.14 15.00
C GLY A 19 16.02 -8.03 15.30
N LYS A 20 17.31 -8.23 14.98
CA LYS A 20 18.34 -7.20 15.19
C LYS A 20 18.39 -6.23 14.01
N PRO A 21 18.81 -4.97 14.22
CA PRO A 21 18.96 -4.00 13.15
C PRO A 21 19.96 -4.46 12.08
N LYS A 22 19.62 -4.23 10.80
CA LYS A 22 20.53 -4.33 9.66
C LYS A 22 21.50 -3.15 9.67
N THR A 23 22.55 -3.28 10.47
CA THR A 23 23.59 -2.26 10.56
C THR A 23 24.37 -2.17 9.25
N SER A 24 24.61 -0.94 8.77
CA SER A 24 25.52 -0.70 7.66
C SER A 24 26.28 0.61 7.87
N ARG A 25 27.45 0.76 7.22
CA ARG A 25 28.18 2.04 7.18
C ARG A 25 27.62 3.04 6.16
N TYR A 26 26.55 2.69 5.46
CA TYR A 26 25.98 3.51 4.39
C TYR A 26 25.24 4.73 4.94
N PHE A 27 25.31 5.85 4.21
CA PHE A 27 24.74 7.15 4.61
C PHE A 27 23.28 7.06 5.07
N LYS A 28 22.45 6.30 4.33
CA LYS A 28 21.02 6.11 4.66
C LYS A 28 20.80 5.47 6.02
N TRP A 29 21.63 4.48 6.37
CA TRP A 29 21.50 3.83 7.68
C TRP A 29 21.81 4.82 8.80
N VAL A 30 22.94 5.52 8.70
CA VAL A 30 23.43 6.43 9.74
C VAL A 30 22.48 7.60 9.97
N ASN A 31 22.02 8.24 8.90
CA ASN A 31 21.30 9.51 8.99
C ASN A 31 19.78 9.38 9.02
N VAL A 32 19.22 8.25 8.56
CA VAL A 32 17.77 8.08 8.45
C VAL A 32 17.29 6.89 9.26
N VAL A 33 17.80 5.69 9.00
CA VAL A 33 17.23 4.47 9.58
C VAL A 33 17.58 4.33 11.07
N LYS A 34 18.83 4.59 11.45
CA LYS A 34 19.30 4.51 12.84
C LYS A 34 18.51 5.43 13.80
N PRO A 35 18.38 6.75 13.57
CA PRO A 35 17.63 7.61 14.50
C PRO A 35 16.15 7.21 14.61
N LEU A 36 15.53 6.76 13.53
CA LEU A 36 14.14 6.28 13.55
C LEU A 36 14.00 4.95 14.32
N TYR A 37 14.97 4.04 14.19
CA TYR A 37 15.00 2.81 14.96
C TYR A 37 15.15 3.08 16.46
N GLU A 38 16.04 3.98 16.86
CA GLU A 38 16.20 4.33 18.28
C GLU A 38 14.94 4.97 18.86
N ARG A 39 14.28 5.85 18.10
CA ARG A 39 12.97 6.41 18.49
C ARG A 39 11.95 5.30 18.74
N MET A 40 11.85 4.33 17.83
CA MET A 40 10.92 3.19 17.96
C MET A 40 11.19 2.37 19.22
N LYS A 41 12.46 2.10 19.52
CA LYS A 41 12.87 1.35 20.72
C LYS A 41 12.55 2.10 22.01
N ILE A 42 12.70 3.43 22.01
CA ILE A 42 12.32 4.28 23.14
C ILE A 42 10.81 4.24 23.35
N GLU A 43 10.01 4.35 22.29
CA GLU A 43 8.54 4.23 22.35
C GLU A 43 8.09 2.86 22.89
N GLU A 44 8.68 1.76 22.41
CA GLU A 44 8.41 0.40 22.91
C GLU A 44 8.72 0.26 24.40
N ASN A 45 9.86 0.80 24.86
CA ASN A 45 10.22 0.77 26.27
C ASN A 45 9.23 1.57 27.13
N GLN A 46 8.77 2.74 26.66
CA GLN A 46 7.78 3.55 27.37
C GLN A 46 6.44 2.81 27.50
N LEU A 47 5.97 2.18 26.41
CA LEU A 47 4.76 1.37 26.42
C LEU A 47 4.87 0.19 27.39
N ASN A 48 6.01 -0.50 27.43
CA ASN A 48 6.23 -1.60 28.37
C ASN A 48 6.22 -1.13 29.84
N VAL A 49 6.80 0.04 30.12
CA VAL A 49 6.73 0.66 31.46
C VAL A 49 5.29 1.03 31.84
N GLU A 50 4.48 1.52 30.89
CA GLU A 50 3.09 1.84 31.14
C GLU A 50 2.23 0.59 31.37
N ILE A 51 2.43 -0.46 30.58
CA ILE A 51 1.77 -1.77 30.75
C ILE A 51 2.10 -2.36 32.12
N THR A 52 3.36 -2.34 32.54
CA THR A 52 3.75 -2.83 33.86
C THR A 52 3.15 -2.01 35.00
N LYS A 53 3.07 -0.69 34.87
CA LYS A 53 2.34 0.18 35.83
C LYS A 53 0.86 -0.17 35.91
N ILE A 54 0.19 -0.36 34.77
CA ILE A 54 -1.23 -0.74 34.70
C ILE A 54 -1.46 -2.15 35.28
N ALA A 55 -0.57 -3.09 35.01
CA ALA A 55 -0.66 -4.45 35.54
C ALA A 55 -0.52 -4.45 37.07
N ASN A 56 0.45 -3.70 37.60
CA ASN A 56 0.67 -3.55 39.04
C ASN A 56 -0.47 -2.77 39.71
N SER A 57 -1.11 -1.81 39.02
CA SER A 57 -2.26 -1.07 39.56
C SER A 57 -3.57 -1.88 39.51
N LYS A 58 -3.78 -2.71 38.47
CA LYS A 58 -4.92 -3.63 38.35
C LYS A 58 -4.85 -4.78 39.36
N LEU A 59 -3.67 -5.15 39.84
CA LEU A 59 -3.53 -6.12 40.92
C LEU A 59 -4.15 -5.65 42.26
N ASN A 60 -4.44 -4.34 42.39
CA ASN A 60 -5.10 -3.76 43.57
C ASN A 60 -6.61 -3.52 43.38
N THR A 61 -7.20 -3.89 42.24
CA THR A 61 -8.67 -3.77 41.98
C THR A 61 -9.15 -4.85 41.00
N PRO A 62 -10.06 -5.76 41.39
CA PRO A 62 -10.44 -6.86 40.51
C PRO A 62 -11.52 -6.42 39.51
N LEU A 63 -11.11 -5.90 38.34
CA LEU A 63 -11.98 -5.82 37.16
C LEU A 63 -11.52 -6.85 36.12
N ARG A 64 -12.19 -8.00 36.07
CA ARG A 64 -12.03 -9.01 35.02
C ARG A 64 -12.74 -8.55 33.75
N LEU A 65 -11.99 -8.01 32.79
CA LEU A 65 -12.45 -7.86 31.41
C LEU A 65 -12.08 -9.13 30.64
N ASN A 66 -13.08 -9.82 30.10
CA ASN A 66 -12.90 -10.98 29.24
C ASN A 66 -12.61 -10.49 27.82
N LEU A 67 -11.33 -10.36 27.47
CA LEU A 67 -10.92 -10.05 26.09
C LEU A 67 -10.68 -11.36 25.33
N LYS A 68 -11.41 -11.54 24.22
CA LYS A 68 -11.18 -12.63 23.26
C LYS A 68 -9.84 -12.44 22.54
N SER A 69 -9.12 -13.54 22.32
CA SER A 69 -7.82 -13.55 21.63
C SER A 69 -7.97 -13.11 20.17
N PHE A 70 -6.95 -12.43 19.64
CA PHE A 70 -6.92 -11.92 18.26
C PHE A 70 -7.03 -13.06 17.22
N ASP A 71 -6.58 -14.27 17.59
CA ASP A 71 -6.60 -15.46 16.74
C ASP A 71 -8.03 -15.94 16.40
N ASP A 72 -9.01 -15.63 17.26
CA ASP A 72 -10.41 -15.99 17.05
C ASP A 72 -11.03 -15.22 15.87
N TYR A 73 -10.53 -14.01 15.57
CA TYR A 73 -11.05 -13.17 14.50
C TYR A 73 -10.63 -13.69 13.12
N ILE A 74 -9.38 -14.14 12.99
CA ILE A 74 -8.80 -14.61 11.72
C ILE A 74 -9.44 -15.94 11.26
N SER A 75 -9.91 -16.77 12.19
CA SER A 75 -10.52 -18.06 11.87
C SER A 75 -11.94 -17.92 11.29
N SER A 76 -12.63 -16.81 11.53
CA SER A 76 -14.01 -16.61 11.07
C SER A 76 -14.14 -16.12 9.63
N SER A 77 -13.10 -15.52 9.05
CA SER A 77 -13.15 -14.89 7.72
C SER A 77 -12.90 -15.85 6.55
N ASN A 78 -12.43 -17.08 6.79
CA ASN A 78 -11.99 -17.99 5.73
C ASN A 78 -13.07 -18.99 5.24
N ALA A 79 -14.28 -18.96 5.80
CA ALA A 79 -15.30 -19.97 5.51
C ALA A 79 -16.16 -19.71 4.25
N LYS A 80 -15.95 -18.63 3.49
CA LYS A 80 -16.83 -18.26 2.35
C LYS A 80 -16.13 -17.85 1.06
N GLN A 81 -14.92 -18.32 0.77
CA GLN A 81 -14.41 -18.28 -0.61
C GLN A 81 -14.90 -19.51 -1.39
N LYS A 82 -16.14 -19.42 -1.87
CA LYS A 82 -16.68 -20.35 -2.89
C LYS A 82 -15.94 -20.12 -4.22
N LYS A 83 -15.36 -21.22 -4.72
CA LYS A 83 -14.95 -21.52 -6.12
C LYS A 83 -14.99 -20.34 -7.11
N ILE A 84 -13.84 -19.73 -7.35
CA ILE A 84 -13.56 -19.04 -8.61
C ILE A 84 -12.95 -20.09 -9.54
N HIS A 85 -13.57 -20.33 -10.70
CA HIS A 85 -13.01 -21.17 -11.75
C HIS A 85 -11.83 -20.44 -12.39
N ASN A 86 -10.63 -21.00 -12.24
CA ASN A 86 -9.39 -20.56 -12.87
C ASN A 86 -9.24 -21.23 -14.25
N ASN A 87 -9.92 -20.71 -15.27
CA ASN A 87 -9.68 -21.12 -16.67
C ASN A 87 -8.91 -20.04 -17.44
N THR A 88 -7.70 -19.71 -16.98
CA THR A 88 -6.67 -19.12 -17.85
C THR A 88 -5.31 -19.59 -17.38
N THR A 89 -5.07 -20.90 -17.53
CA THR A 89 -3.71 -21.45 -17.54
C THR A 89 -3.17 -21.22 -18.95
N ILE A 90 -2.58 -20.05 -19.20
CA ILE A 90 -1.61 -19.96 -20.29
C ILE A 90 -0.42 -20.77 -19.81
N ARG A 91 -0.27 -21.96 -20.37
CA ARG A 91 0.86 -22.85 -20.16
C ARG A 91 2.10 -22.08 -20.61
N ASN A 92 3.12 -22.00 -19.76
CA ASN A 92 4.41 -21.44 -20.13
C ASN A 92 4.99 -22.34 -21.22
N GLU A 93 4.83 -21.99 -22.49
CA GLU A 93 5.62 -22.60 -23.55
C GLU A 93 7.06 -22.12 -23.38
N SER A 94 7.97 -23.08 -23.24
CA SER A 94 9.39 -22.82 -23.11
C SER A 94 9.87 -22.08 -24.35
N PHE A 95 10.29 -20.84 -24.18
CA PHE A 95 10.88 -20.06 -25.25
C PHE A 95 12.28 -20.61 -25.55
N GLU A 96 12.47 -21.16 -26.75
CA GLU A 96 13.76 -21.70 -27.19
C GLU A 96 14.56 -20.59 -27.88
N PHE A 97 15.61 -20.13 -27.21
CA PHE A 97 16.51 -19.12 -27.77
C PHE A 97 17.47 -19.81 -28.76
N SER A 98 17.27 -19.58 -30.06
CA SER A 98 18.26 -19.97 -31.07
C SER A 98 19.24 -18.81 -31.29
N PRO A 99 20.49 -18.90 -30.81
CA PRO A 99 21.49 -17.89 -31.11
C PRO A 99 21.84 -18.01 -32.59
N THR A 100 21.44 -17.04 -33.39
CA THR A 100 21.94 -16.91 -34.76
C THR A 100 23.43 -16.55 -34.67
N PRO A 101 24.36 -17.27 -35.37
CA PRO A 101 25.77 -16.94 -35.35
C PRO A 101 25.98 -15.51 -35.87
N VAL A 102 26.54 -14.65 -35.03
CA VAL A 102 26.99 -13.31 -35.40
C VAL A 102 28.12 -13.42 -36.43
N ASP A 103 27.86 -12.87 -37.61
CA ASP A 103 28.82 -12.66 -38.70
C ASP A 103 29.98 -11.78 -38.18
N PRO A 104 31.27 -12.18 -38.29
CA PRO A 104 32.38 -11.51 -37.60
C PRO A 104 32.82 -10.19 -38.25
N THR A 105 31.97 -9.57 -39.08
CA THR A 105 32.30 -8.34 -39.81
C THR A 105 31.46 -7.15 -39.33
N PHE A 106 31.45 -6.89 -38.02
CA PHE A 106 30.93 -5.62 -37.50
C PHE A 106 32.01 -4.54 -37.66
N LYS A 107 31.89 -3.70 -38.69
CA LYS A 107 32.61 -2.43 -38.74
C LYS A 107 31.86 -1.43 -37.87
N GLU A 108 32.50 -0.96 -36.79
CA GLU A 108 31.95 0.13 -35.97
C GLU A 108 31.63 1.34 -36.86
N PRO A 109 30.37 1.78 -36.93
CA PRO A 109 30.06 3.04 -37.58
C PRO A 109 30.57 4.20 -36.70
N PRO A 110 31.04 5.30 -37.29
CA PRO A 110 31.58 6.43 -36.55
C PRO A 110 30.54 6.99 -35.58
N THR A 111 30.92 7.09 -34.29
CA THR A 111 30.08 7.48 -33.16
C THR A 111 29.57 8.93 -33.22
N GLU A 112 30.09 9.73 -34.15
CA GLU A 112 29.76 11.15 -34.32
C GLU A 112 28.34 11.38 -34.90
N GLU A 113 27.73 10.36 -35.53
CA GLU A 113 26.36 10.46 -36.05
C GLU A 113 25.28 10.01 -35.07
N LEU A 114 25.64 9.26 -34.01
CA LEU A 114 24.66 8.73 -33.05
C LEU A 114 24.06 9.80 -32.11
N PHE A 115 24.71 10.96 -32.00
CA PHE A 115 24.31 12.04 -31.08
C PHE A 115 24.00 13.36 -31.78
N LYS A 116 23.50 13.34 -33.02
CA LYS A 116 22.95 14.53 -33.67
C LYS A 116 21.47 14.72 -33.29
N PHE A 117 21.22 15.36 -32.15
CA PHE A 117 19.91 15.93 -31.85
C PHE A 117 19.71 17.18 -32.72
N SER A 118 19.40 17.00 -34.01
CA SER A 118 18.95 18.13 -34.80
C SER A 118 17.60 18.57 -34.23
N LEU A 119 17.55 19.79 -33.68
CA LEU A 119 16.32 20.52 -33.40
C LEU A 119 15.65 20.88 -34.74
N SER A 120 15.28 19.88 -35.53
CA SER A 120 14.43 20.05 -36.69
C SER A 120 13.03 20.31 -36.14
N SER A 121 12.55 21.53 -36.33
CA SER A 121 11.29 22.07 -35.82
C SER A 121 10.04 21.45 -36.46
N ASN A 122 10.07 20.18 -36.83
CA ASN A 122 8.86 19.41 -37.13
C ASN A 122 8.34 18.78 -35.83
N ILE A 123 7.68 19.61 -35.02
CA ILE A 123 6.98 19.18 -33.80
C ILE A 123 5.76 18.34 -34.23
N LYS A 124 5.98 17.06 -34.55
CA LYS A 124 4.90 16.08 -34.69
C LYS A 124 4.34 15.85 -33.29
N LYS A 125 3.26 16.57 -32.96
CA LYS A 125 2.54 16.41 -31.71
C LYS A 125 1.84 15.06 -31.73
N GLY A 126 2.07 14.21 -30.72
CA GLY A 126 1.31 12.97 -30.57
C GLY A 126 -0.17 13.28 -30.40
N SER A 127 -1.05 12.48 -31.01
CA SER A 127 -2.50 12.70 -31.00
C SER A 127 -3.18 12.36 -29.67
N GLY A 128 -2.43 11.90 -28.67
CA GLY A 128 -2.98 11.37 -27.42
C GLY A 128 -3.77 10.07 -27.62
N LEU A 129 -4.04 9.36 -26.53
CA LEU A 129 -5.00 8.26 -26.49
C LEU A 129 -6.28 8.78 -25.86
N TYR A 130 -7.39 8.72 -26.60
CA TYR A 130 -8.71 8.97 -26.03
C TYR A 130 -9.04 7.82 -25.09
N LYS A 131 -9.28 8.13 -23.81
CA LYS A 131 -9.83 7.18 -22.87
C LYS A 131 -11.34 7.40 -22.84
N ASP A 132 -12.09 6.39 -23.25
CA ASP A 132 -13.53 6.38 -23.02
C ASP A 132 -13.77 6.33 -21.50
N VAL A 133 -14.22 7.46 -20.94
CA VAL A 133 -14.59 7.55 -19.54
C VAL A 133 -16.02 7.04 -19.43
N VAL A 134 -16.16 5.73 -19.24
CA VAL A 134 -17.45 5.16 -18.82
C VAL A 134 -17.69 5.64 -17.39
N LEU A 135 -18.69 6.51 -17.21
CA LEU A 135 -19.21 6.89 -15.89
C LEU A 135 -19.96 5.68 -15.32
N GLN A 136 -19.23 4.68 -14.85
CA GLN A 136 -19.81 3.57 -14.11
C GLN A 136 -19.95 4.00 -12.65
N THR A 137 -20.81 4.99 -12.39
CA THR A 137 -21.29 5.26 -11.03
C THR A 137 -22.30 4.16 -10.71
N GLN A 138 -21.81 3.01 -10.26
CA GLN A 138 -22.68 2.03 -9.62
C GLN A 138 -23.26 2.72 -8.38
N LEU A 139 -24.53 3.12 -8.47
CA LEU A 139 -25.27 3.62 -7.33
C LEU A 139 -25.52 2.41 -6.42
N VAL A 140 -24.68 2.26 -5.40
CA VAL A 140 -24.82 1.24 -4.37
C VAL A 140 -25.53 1.90 -3.19
N TYR A 141 -26.76 1.49 -2.94
CA TYR A 141 -27.53 1.89 -1.76
C TYR A 141 -27.13 0.99 -0.59
N TYR A 142 -26.78 1.58 0.55
CA TYR A 142 -26.39 0.84 1.74
C TYR A 142 -27.53 0.90 2.75
N ASP A 143 -28.16 -0.25 3.04
CA ASP A 143 -29.31 -0.30 3.96
C ASP A 143 -28.94 0.00 5.43
N ASP A 144 -27.65 0.02 5.78
CA ASP A 144 -27.18 0.18 7.15
C ASP A 144 -26.18 1.33 7.35
N SER A 145 -26.37 2.07 8.43
CA SER A 145 -25.51 3.19 8.84
C SER A 145 -24.04 2.81 9.02
N ASN A 146 -23.77 1.59 9.52
CA ASN A 146 -22.40 1.10 9.71
C ASN A 146 -21.70 0.80 8.38
N GLY A 147 -22.44 0.27 7.40
CA GLY A 147 -22.00 0.09 6.02
C GLY A 147 -21.57 1.40 5.38
N LEU A 148 -22.37 2.45 5.53
CA LEU A 148 -22.06 3.80 5.04
C LEU A 148 -20.77 4.36 5.63
N VAL A 149 -20.60 4.29 6.96
CA VAL A 149 -19.38 4.77 7.63
C VAL A 149 -18.15 3.97 7.19
N THR A 150 -18.28 2.65 7.08
CA THR A 150 -17.20 1.77 6.61
C THR A 150 -16.79 2.12 5.18
N ARG A 151 -17.76 2.33 4.29
CA ARG A 151 -17.51 2.72 2.91
C ARG A 151 -16.85 4.10 2.82
N LEU A 152 -17.35 5.06 3.59
CA LEU A 152 -16.78 6.42 3.67
C LEU A 152 -15.30 6.38 4.07
N ASN A 153 -14.94 5.54 5.05
CA ASN A 153 -13.55 5.38 5.49
C ASN A 153 -12.63 4.84 4.35
N ILE A 154 -13.11 3.84 3.61
CA ILE A 154 -12.38 3.27 2.46
C ILE A 154 -12.21 4.32 1.36
N LEU A 155 -13.25 5.06 1.01
CA LEU A 155 -13.19 6.10 -0.03
C LEU A 155 -12.29 7.26 0.37
N THR A 156 -12.33 7.68 1.64
CA THR A 156 -11.45 8.73 2.18
C THR A 156 -9.98 8.29 2.13
N SER A 157 -9.70 7.02 2.42
CA SER A 157 -8.37 6.44 2.27
C SER A 157 -7.94 6.40 0.80
N SER A 158 -8.84 6.02 -0.13
CA SER A 158 -8.59 6.02 -1.57
C SER A 158 -8.29 7.43 -2.11
N ARG A 159 -9.05 8.43 -1.65
CA ARG A 159 -8.83 9.85 -1.96
C ARG A 159 -7.46 10.31 -1.46
N SER A 160 -7.08 9.93 -0.24
CA SER A 160 -5.78 10.26 0.34
C SER A 160 -4.61 9.63 -0.43
N ALA A 161 -4.84 8.48 -1.08
CA ALA A 161 -3.88 7.86 -1.99
C ALA A 161 -3.81 8.55 -3.38
N GLY A 162 -4.60 9.59 -3.63
CA GLY A 162 -4.60 10.37 -4.86
C GLY A 162 -5.68 9.97 -5.88
N ASN A 163 -6.64 9.11 -5.52
CA ASN A 163 -7.75 8.79 -6.41
C ASN A 163 -8.80 9.92 -6.39
N THR A 164 -8.97 10.62 -7.50
CA THR A 164 -9.96 11.71 -7.62
C THR A 164 -11.35 11.26 -8.06
N GLY A 165 -11.50 10.01 -8.52
CA GLY A 165 -12.76 9.47 -9.03
C GLY A 165 -13.79 9.13 -7.96
N VAL A 166 -13.44 9.22 -6.69
CA VAL A 166 -14.30 8.81 -5.55
C VAL A 166 -15.14 9.95 -4.96
N ASN A 167 -14.96 11.20 -5.41
CA ASN A 167 -15.57 12.36 -4.78
C ASN A 167 -17.11 12.33 -4.82
N ASN A 168 -17.70 11.93 -5.94
CA ASN A 168 -19.16 11.88 -6.08
C ASN A 168 -19.78 10.87 -5.11
N GLU A 169 -19.11 9.73 -4.92
CA GLU A 169 -19.57 8.69 -4.00
C GLU A 169 -19.44 9.14 -2.53
N ILE A 170 -18.34 9.83 -2.19
CA ILE A 170 -18.16 10.42 -0.85
C ILE A 170 -19.29 11.43 -0.56
N ILE A 171 -19.64 12.29 -1.52
CA ILE A 171 -20.73 13.27 -1.35
C ILE A 171 -22.06 12.54 -1.17
N SER A 172 -22.38 11.55 -2.00
CA SER A 172 -23.61 10.76 -1.91
C SER A 172 -23.76 10.08 -0.54
N ILE A 173 -22.69 9.52 0.02
CA ILE A 173 -22.72 8.87 1.33
C ILE A 173 -22.89 9.90 2.46
N LEU A 174 -22.27 11.07 2.36
CA LEU A 174 -22.44 12.14 3.36
C LEU A 174 -23.86 12.69 3.37
N GLU A 175 -24.53 12.76 2.21
CA GLU A 175 -25.94 13.13 2.11
C GLU A 175 -26.82 12.08 2.78
N GLU A 176 -26.61 10.79 2.51
CA GLU A 176 -27.38 9.70 3.12
C GLU A 176 -27.19 9.63 4.66
N LEU A 177 -25.96 9.83 5.14
CA LEU A 177 -25.70 9.91 6.59
C LEU A 177 -26.34 11.13 7.26
N ARG A 178 -26.52 12.24 6.54
CA ARG A 178 -27.24 13.42 7.01
C ARG A 178 -28.74 13.18 7.04
N GLU A 179 -29.31 12.50 6.04
CA GLU A 179 -30.73 12.12 6.01
C GLU A 179 -31.11 11.18 7.16
N LEU A 180 -30.13 10.39 7.64
CA LEU A 180 -30.29 9.52 8.81
C LEU A 180 -30.01 10.21 10.16
N ASP A 181 -29.76 11.53 10.18
CA ASP A 181 -29.40 12.31 11.39
C ASP A 181 -28.17 11.78 12.17
N ILE A 182 -27.27 11.06 11.51
CA ILE A 182 -26.04 10.53 12.13
C ILE A 182 -24.96 11.62 12.21
N ILE A 183 -24.93 12.50 11.21
CA ILE A 183 -23.97 13.60 11.09
C ILE A 183 -24.71 14.91 10.82
N VAL A 184 -24.18 16.01 11.36
CA VAL A 184 -24.77 17.37 11.30
C VAL A 184 -23.86 18.29 10.48
#